data_AF-A0A7Z0AXJ5-F1
#
_entry.id   AF-A0A7Z0AXJ5-F1
#
_cell.length_a   1.000
_cell.length_b   1.000
_cell.length_c   1.000
_cell.angle_alpha   90.00
_cell.angle_beta   90.00
_cell.angle_gamma   90.00
#
_symmetry.space_group_name_H-M   'P 1'
#
loop_
_entity.id
_entity.type
_entity.pdbx_description
1 polymer ?
#
loop_
_entity_poly.entity_id
_entity_poly.type
_entity_poly.pdbx_seq_one_letter_code
_entity_poly.pdbx_strand_id
1 'polypeptide(L)'
;MVIKRSDLDRIDFSDIDTGESMPEIHPGEILRGEFLEPLGMSVNALALALRVPAPRINDVVRGKRAISADTALRLERYFGASAQFWLNLQIAYDLRVAAAAAGEQIEREIEPMPKADRPKMPKITAEHARAAALATSLRSSVEDGRAQRAA
;
A
#
# COMPACT_ATOMS: atom_id res chain seq x y z
N MET A 1 -12.38 -4.66 20.68
CA MET A 1 -12.06 -6.04 21.08
C MET A 1 -10.98 -5.97 22.13
N VAL A 2 -11.27 -6.35 23.38
CA VAL A 2 -10.31 -6.31 24.49
C VAL A 2 -9.90 -7.75 24.76
N ILE A 3 -8.67 -8.11 24.40
CA ILE A 3 -8.11 -9.42 24.69
C ILE A 3 -7.54 -9.36 26.10
N LYS A 4 -7.95 -10.27 27.01
CA LYS A 4 -7.42 -10.31 28.37
C LYS A 4 -6.02 -10.91 28.34
N ARG A 5 -5.11 -10.40 29.17
CA ARG A 5 -3.72 -10.88 29.24
C ARG A 5 -3.61 -12.38 29.56
N SER A 6 -4.57 -12.92 30.32
CA SER A 6 -4.69 -14.34 30.63
C SER A 6 -4.97 -15.23 29.41
N ASP A 7 -5.47 -14.65 28.33
CA ASP A 7 -5.84 -15.39 27.12
C ASP A 7 -4.63 -15.57 26.20
N LEU A 8 -3.54 -14.82 26.41
CA LEU A 8 -2.28 -14.95 25.64
C LEU A 8 -1.50 -16.20 26.04
N ASP A 9 -1.60 -16.65 27.29
CA ASP A 9 -0.81 -17.79 27.81
C ASP A 9 -1.24 -19.13 27.19
N ARG A 10 -2.39 -19.18 26.51
CA ARG A 10 -2.93 -20.39 25.84
C ARG A 10 -2.75 -20.36 24.33
N ILE A 11 -2.22 -19.27 23.77
CA ILE A 11 -1.99 -19.17 22.33
C ILE A 11 -0.62 -19.78 22.06
N ASP A 12 -0.62 -20.87 21.30
CA ASP A 12 0.59 -21.48 20.80
C ASP A 12 1.13 -20.64 19.64
N PHE A 13 2.20 -19.89 19.90
CA PHE A 13 2.88 -19.06 18.92
C PHE A 13 4.04 -19.80 18.22
N SER A 14 4.18 -21.12 18.43
CA SER A 14 5.27 -21.90 17.82
C SER A 14 5.22 -21.90 16.29
N ASP A 15 4.04 -21.74 15.68
CA ASP A 15 3.85 -21.58 14.23
C ASP A 15 4.37 -20.24 13.67
N ILE A 16 4.72 -19.28 14.54
CA ILE A 16 5.29 -17.97 14.15
C ILE A 16 6.82 -18.00 14.17
N ASP A 17 7.42 -18.95 14.90
CA ASP A 17 8.88 -19.11 15.05
C ASP A 17 9.49 -19.98 13.94
N THR A 18 8.69 -20.45 12.97
CA THR A 18 9.09 -21.38 11.91
C THR A 18 10.14 -20.82 10.96
N GLY A 19 10.46 -19.52 11.03
CA GLY A 19 11.33 -18.84 10.06
C GLY A 19 10.75 -18.82 8.64
N GLU A 20 9.49 -19.23 8.49
CA GLU A 20 8.77 -19.18 7.22
C GLU A 20 8.48 -17.71 6.90
N SER A 21 9.06 -17.24 5.80
CA SER A 21 8.77 -15.94 5.24
C SER A 21 7.26 -15.83 5.02
N MET A 22 6.61 -14.86 5.68
CA MET A 22 5.20 -14.57 5.42
C MET A 22 4.99 -14.42 3.91
N PRO A 23 3.97 -15.08 3.33
CA PRO A 23 3.76 -15.06 1.88
C PRO A 23 3.66 -13.61 1.38
N GLU A 24 4.22 -13.35 0.20
CA GLU A 24 4.23 -12.01 -0.38
C GLU A 24 2.81 -11.61 -0.80
N ILE A 25 2.04 -11.01 0.11
CA ILE A 25 0.68 -10.58 -0.19
C ILE A 25 0.73 -9.37 -1.14
N HIS A 26 0.36 -9.61 -2.40
CA HIS A 26 0.24 -8.53 -3.38
C HIS A 26 -0.95 -7.62 -3.03
N PRO A 27 -0.86 -6.28 -3.21
CA PRO A 27 -1.97 -5.36 -2.89
C PRO A 27 -3.28 -5.67 -3.62
N GLY A 28 -3.18 -6.32 -4.78
CA GLY A 28 -4.32 -6.80 -5.55
C GLY A 28 -5.11 -7.93 -4.87
N GLU A 29 -4.48 -8.72 -4.01
CA GLU A 29 -5.18 -9.71 -3.18
C GLU A 29 -5.99 -9.02 -2.09
N ILE A 30 -5.44 -7.99 -1.45
CA ILE A 30 -6.16 -7.14 -0.49
C ILE A 30 -7.33 -6.45 -1.18
N LEU A 31 -7.12 -5.87 -2.37
CA LEU A 31 -8.20 -5.26 -3.16
C LEU A 31 -9.32 -6.27 -3.44
N ARG A 32 -8.98 -7.54 -3.73
CA ARG A 32 -9.97 -8.59 -3.99
C ARG A 32 -10.72 -8.99 -2.72
N GLY A 33 -10.00 -9.43 -1.69
CA GLY A 33 -10.56 -10.03 -0.48
C GLY A 33 -11.23 -9.03 0.46
N GLU A 34 -10.67 -7.83 0.60
CA GLU A 34 -11.15 -6.85 1.59
C GLU A 34 -12.14 -5.83 0.99
N PHE A 35 -12.19 -5.69 -0.34
CA PHE A 35 -13.05 -4.70 -1.00
C PHE A 35 -14.00 -5.33 -2.01
N LEU A 36 -13.51 -6.06 -3.01
CA LEU A 36 -14.38 -6.58 -4.07
C LEU A 36 -15.33 -7.68 -3.60
N GLU A 37 -14.83 -8.67 -2.88
CA GLU A 37 -15.60 -9.81 -2.39
C GLU A 37 -16.71 -9.37 -1.40
N PRO A 38 -16.45 -8.54 -0.37
CA PRO A 38 -17.49 -8.06 0.54
C PRO A 38 -18.56 -7.20 -0.13
N LEU A 39 -18.20 -6.50 -1.21
CA LEU A 39 -19.12 -5.68 -1.99
C LEU A 39 -19.85 -6.45 -3.10
N GLY A 40 -19.53 -7.73 -3.31
CA GLY A 40 -20.04 -8.51 -4.45
C GLY A 40 -19.70 -7.88 -5.80
N MET A 41 -18.60 -7.13 -5.86
CA MET A 41 -18.25 -6.28 -7.01
C MET A 41 -17.30 -7.00 -7.95
N SER A 42 -17.65 -7.02 -9.24
CA SER A 42 -16.75 -7.58 -10.26
C SER A 42 -15.58 -6.64 -10.58
N VAL A 43 -14.46 -7.21 -11.03
CA VAL A 43 -13.30 -6.46 -11.56
C VAL A 43 -13.71 -5.48 -12.67
N ASN A 44 -14.65 -5.89 -13.53
CA ASN A 44 -15.15 -5.06 -14.62
C ASN A 44 -15.97 -3.87 -14.10
N ALA A 45 -16.80 -4.10 -13.08
CA ALA A 45 -17.55 -3.02 -12.42
C ALA A 45 -16.61 -2.00 -11.78
N LEU A 46 -15.57 -2.46 -11.08
CA LEU A 46 -14.55 -1.57 -10.53
C LEU A 46 -13.82 -0.79 -11.63
N ALA A 47 -13.38 -1.46 -12.70
CA ALA A 47 -12.68 -0.80 -13.80
C ALA A 47 -13.52 0.31 -14.46
N LEU A 48 -14.83 0.07 -14.64
CA LEU A 48 -15.76 1.07 -15.14
C LEU A 48 -15.88 2.25 -14.16
N ALA A 49 -16.02 1.98 -12.86
CA ALA A 49 -16.11 3.01 -11.83
C ALA A 49 -14.85 3.88 -11.75
N LEU A 50 -13.67 3.26 -11.86
CA LEU A 50 -12.38 3.96 -11.86
C LEU A 50 -12.04 4.62 -13.20
N ARG A 51 -12.84 4.39 -14.25
CA ARG A 51 -12.60 4.84 -15.63
C ARG A 51 -11.23 4.43 -16.16
N VAL A 52 -10.92 3.14 -16.02
CA VAL A 52 -9.68 2.54 -16.55
C VAL A 52 -10.00 1.27 -17.35
N PRO A 53 -9.11 0.82 -18.25
CA PRO A 53 -9.32 -0.43 -18.95
C PRO A 53 -9.43 -1.62 -17.99
N ALA A 54 -10.41 -2.49 -18.19
CA ALA A 54 -10.60 -3.70 -17.37
C ALA A 54 -9.35 -4.58 -17.23
N PRO A 55 -8.50 -4.78 -18.26
CA PRO A 55 -7.25 -5.52 -18.12
C PRO A 55 -6.34 -4.95 -17.03
N ARG A 56 -6.34 -3.63 -16.82
CA ARG A 56 -5.52 -2.99 -15.78
C ARG A 56 -5.88 -3.50 -14.38
N ILE A 57 -7.16 -3.48 -14.02
CA ILE A 57 -7.62 -3.94 -12.70
C ILE A 57 -7.52 -5.47 -12.61
N ASN A 58 -7.76 -6.18 -13.71
CA ASN A 58 -7.58 -7.63 -13.76
C ASN A 58 -6.14 -8.04 -13.45
N ASP A 59 -5.15 -7.39 -14.06
CA ASP A 59 -3.74 -7.66 -13.81
C ASP A 59 -3.34 -7.32 -12.37
N VAL A 60 -3.87 -6.22 -11.81
CA VAL A 60 -3.63 -5.84 -10.41
C VAL A 60 -4.13 -6.92 -9.47
N VAL A 61 -5.40 -7.32 -9.59
CA VAL A 61 -6.05 -8.35 -8.75
C VAL A 61 -5.38 -9.72 -8.86
N ARG A 62 -4.71 -9.99 -9.99
CA ARG A 62 -3.95 -11.23 -10.24
C ARG A 62 -2.47 -11.14 -9.85
N GLY A 63 -2.01 -10.03 -9.26
CA GLY A 63 -0.60 -9.86 -8.89
C GLY A 63 0.36 -9.69 -10.07
N LYS A 64 -0.15 -9.45 -11.28
CA LYS A 64 0.66 -9.28 -12.50
C LYS A 64 1.07 -7.84 -12.75
N ARG A 65 0.47 -6.90 -12.03
CA ARG A 65 0.68 -5.47 -12.18
C ARG A 65 0.64 -4.78 -10.83
N ALA A 66 1.64 -3.94 -10.58
CA ALA A 66 1.69 -3.06 -9.43
C ALA A 66 0.60 -1.98 -9.45
N ILE A 67 0.16 -1.55 -8.27
CA ILE A 67 -0.69 -0.37 -8.11
C ILE A 67 0.17 0.89 -8.33
N SER A 68 -0.10 1.59 -9.44
CA SER A 68 0.50 2.90 -9.71
C SER A 68 -0.13 4.02 -8.89
N ALA A 69 0.54 5.18 -8.77
CA ALA A 69 -0.02 6.37 -8.11
C ALA A 69 -1.36 6.85 -8.71
N ASP A 70 -1.53 6.80 -10.05
CA ASP A 70 -2.82 7.11 -10.70
C ASP A 70 -3.91 6.14 -10.23
N THR A 71 -3.60 4.84 -10.14
CA THR A 71 -4.56 3.83 -9.68
C THR A 71 -4.90 4.01 -8.20
N ALA A 72 -3.90 4.30 -7.37
CA ALA A 72 -4.09 4.58 -5.95
C ALA A 72 -5.00 5.80 -5.71
N LEU A 73 -4.81 6.90 -6.45
CA LEU A 73 -5.67 8.09 -6.35
C LEU A 73 -7.11 7.81 -6.82
N ARG A 74 -7.29 6.95 -7.81
CA ARG A 74 -8.63 6.52 -8.26
C ARG A 74 -9.30 5.65 -7.21
N LEU A 75 -8.57 4.69 -6.62
CA LEU A 75 -9.06 3.85 -5.54
C LEU A 75 -9.40 4.67 -4.30
N GLU A 76 -8.60 5.68 -3.95
CA GLU A 76 -8.91 6.63 -2.89
C GLU A 76 -10.21 7.37 -3.16
N ARG A 77 -10.37 7.90 -4.37
CA ARG A 77 -11.61 8.59 -4.73
C ARG A 77 -12.83 7.68 -4.65
N TYR A 78 -12.68 6.40 -4.95
CA TYR A 78 -13.80 5.46 -5.03
C TYR A 78 -14.14 4.80 -3.69
N PHE A 79 -13.14 4.33 -2.94
CA PHE A 79 -13.31 3.59 -1.70
C PHE A 79 -13.04 4.42 -0.43
N GLY A 80 -12.45 5.61 -0.55
CA GLY A 80 -12.09 6.47 0.58
C GLY A 80 -10.80 6.08 1.32
N ALA A 81 -10.21 4.91 1.02
CA ALA A 81 -8.91 4.52 1.53
C ALA A 81 -7.79 5.31 0.84
N SER A 82 -6.94 6.00 1.59
CA SER A 82 -5.96 6.95 1.03
C SER A 82 -5.04 6.35 -0.04
N ALA A 83 -4.60 7.13 -1.03
CA ALA A 83 -3.64 6.65 -2.02
C ALA A 83 -2.34 6.15 -1.38
N GLN A 84 -1.94 6.77 -0.26
CA GLN A 84 -0.79 6.35 0.52
C GLN A 84 -0.97 4.94 1.10
N PHE A 85 -2.18 4.57 1.52
CA PHE A 85 -2.46 3.20 1.98
C PHE A 85 -2.15 2.18 0.89
N TRP A 86 -2.66 2.40 -0.33
CA TRP A 86 -2.41 1.49 -1.46
C TRP A 86 -0.95 1.42 -1.87
N LEU A 87 -0.26 2.58 -1.90
CA LEU A 87 1.16 2.64 -2.25
C LEU A 87 2.04 2.01 -1.16
N ASN A 88 1.69 2.14 0.12
CA ASN A 88 2.41 1.48 1.20
C ASN A 88 2.31 -0.05 1.10
N LEU A 89 1.14 -0.59 0.72
CA LEU A 89 0.99 -2.02 0.46
C LEU A 89 1.90 -2.45 -0.70
N GLN A 90 1.95 -1.67 -1.78
CA GLN A 90 2.81 -1.96 -2.93
C GLN A 90 4.29 -1.93 -2.55
N ILE A 91 4.73 -0.89 -1.84
CA ILE A 91 6.12 -0.77 -1.38
C ILE A 91 6.49 -1.95 -0.47
N ALA A 92 5.62 -2.34 0.46
CA ALA A 92 5.87 -3.46 1.34
C ALA A 92 5.99 -4.79 0.56
N TYR A 93 5.14 -5.00 -0.44
CA TYR A 93 5.24 -6.15 -1.33
C TYR A 93 6.54 -6.14 -2.15
N ASP A 94 6.84 -5.03 -2.82
CA ASP A 94 8.02 -4.89 -3.67
C ASP A 94 9.33 -5.10 -2.89
N LEU A 95 9.41 -4.57 -1.66
CA LEU A 95 10.56 -4.76 -0.78
C LEU A 95 10.73 -6.21 -0.36
N ARG A 96 9.64 -6.93 -0.06
CA ARG A 96 9.71 -8.36 0.29
C ARG A 96 10.18 -9.20 -0.89
N VAL A 97 9.60 -8.97 -2.07
CA VAL A 97 10.02 -9.67 -3.29
C VAL A 97 11.48 -9.40 -3.62
N ALA A 98 11.92 -8.15 -3.52
CA ALA A 98 13.32 -7.77 -3.76
C ALA A 98 14.27 -8.38 -2.73
N ALA A 99 13.88 -8.37 -1.44
CA ALA A 99 14.67 -9.00 -0.37
C ALA A 99 14.78 -10.51 -0.56
N ALA A 100 13.70 -11.20 -0.94
CA ALA A 100 13.73 -12.63 -1.23
C ALA A 100 14.60 -12.95 -2.45
N ALA A 101 14.57 -12.11 -3.49
CA ALA A 101 15.32 -12.36 -4.72
C ALA A 101 16.81 -12.02 -4.63
N ALA A 102 17.18 -10.95 -3.91
CA ALA A 102 18.53 -10.39 -3.93
C ALA A 102 19.09 -10.02 -2.55
N GLY A 103 18.34 -10.20 -1.46
CA GLY A 103 18.73 -9.76 -0.12
C GLY A 103 20.06 -10.36 0.34
N GLU A 104 20.22 -11.68 0.21
CA GLU A 104 21.47 -12.36 0.61
C GLU A 104 22.67 -11.87 -0.21
N GLN A 105 22.50 -11.65 -1.51
CA GLN A 105 23.57 -11.14 -2.36
C GLN A 105 23.97 -9.72 -1.94
N ILE A 106 22.98 -8.85 -1.69
CA ILE A 106 23.20 -7.47 -1.23
C ILE A 106 23.96 -7.46 0.09
N GLU A 107 23.61 -8.33 1.04
CA GLU A 107 24.29 -8.43 2.34
C GLU A 107 25.75 -8.91 2.21
N ARG A 108 26.04 -9.77 1.23
CA ARG A 108 27.40 -10.26 0.96
C ARG A 108 28.27 -9.22 0.26
N GLU A 109 27.70 -8.45 -0.67
CA GLU A 109 28.44 -7.50 -1.49
C GLU A 109 28.61 -6.12 -0.86
N ILE A 110 27.66 -5.69 -0.01
CA ILE A 110 27.63 -4.33 0.53
C ILE A 110 28.06 -4.31 1.99
N GLU A 111 29.27 -3.79 2.24
CA GLU A 111 29.71 -3.48 3.60
C GLU A 111 29.00 -2.21 4.13
N PRO A 112 28.25 -2.29 5.24
CA PRO A 112 27.56 -1.12 5.77
C PRO A 112 28.54 -0.08 6.29
N MET A 113 28.31 1.18 5.95
CA MET A 113 29.07 2.30 6.52
C MET A 113 29.06 2.24 8.07
N PRO A 114 30.23 2.49 8.71
CA PRO A 114 30.31 2.57 10.16
C PRO A 114 29.28 3.54 10.71
N LYS A 115 28.61 3.16 11.82
CA LYS A 115 27.52 3.96 12.39
C LYS A 115 27.91 5.42 12.69
N ALA A 116 29.18 5.66 13.03
CA ALA A 116 29.72 6.99 13.32
C ALA A 116 29.74 7.92 12.10
N ASP A 117 29.91 7.35 10.90
CA ASP A 117 30.06 8.11 9.65
C ASP A 117 28.74 8.24 8.88
N ARG A 118 27.69 7.56 9.33
CA ARG A 118 26.38 7.60 8.66
C ARG A 118 25.83 9.02 8.63
N PRO A 119 25.35 9.49 7.46
CA PRO A 119 24.71 10.79 7.40
C PRO A 119 23.47 10.79 8.29
N LYS A 120 23.27 11.88 9.03
CA LYS A 120 22.02 12.09 9.76
C LYS A 120 20.90 12.11 8.73
N MET A 121 19.96 11.18 8.86
CA MET A 121 18.82 11.15 7.96
C MET A 121 18.14 12.52 7.99
N PRO A 122 17.78 13.06 6.81
CA PRO A 122 17.01 14.29 6.77
C PRO A 122 15.75 14.05 7.60
N LYS A 123 15.56 14.87 8.63
CA LYS A 123 14.27 14.92 9.30
C LYS A 123 13.28 15.27 8.18
N ILE A 124 12.27 14.44 7.94
CA ILE A 124 11.17 14.83 7.05
C ILE A 124 10.59 16.10 7.66
N THR A 125 11.02 17.25 7.15
CA THR A 125 10.67 18.53 7.74
C THR A 125 9.16 18.69 7.58
N ALA A 126 8.54 19.43 8.52
CA ALA A 126 7.13 19.78 8.40
C ALA A 126 6.80 20.41 7.04
N GLU A 127 7.78 20.99 6.35
CA GLU A 127 7.68 21.51 4.99
C GLU A 127 7.52 20.42 3.92
N HIS A 128 8.29 19.32 3.97
CA HIS A 128 8.07 18.18 3.06
C HIS A 128 6.75 17.46 3.35
N ALA A 129 6.40 17.32 4.64
CA ALA A 129 5.10 16.79 5.04
C ALA A 129 3.94 17.73 4.63
N ARG A 130 4.13 19.05 4.71
CA ARG A 130 3.19 20.06 4.20
C ARG A 130 3.12 20.07 2.68
N ALA A 131 4.21 19.86 1.95
CA ALA A 131 4.20 19.75 0.50
C ALA A 131 3.41 18.50 0.06
N ALA A 132 3.62 17.36 0.73
CA ALA A 132 2.80 16.17 0.54
C ALA A 132 1.32 16.42 0.89
N ALA A 133 1.03 17.09 2.01
CA ALA A 133 -0.34 17.41 2.42
C ALA A 133 -1.02 18.48 1.55
N LEU A 134 -0.29 19.47 1.02
CA LEU A 134 -0.78 20.50 0.11
C LEU A 134 -1.08 19.91 -1.27
N ALA A 135 -0.29 18.94 -1.74
CA ALA A 135 -0.61 18.17 -2.95
C ALA A 135 -1.94 17.40 -2.78
N THR A 136 -2.23 16.92 -1.57
CA THR A 136 -3.52 16.30 -1.22
C THR A 136 -4.65 17.34 -1.09
N SER A 137 -4.43 18.48 -0.43
CA SER A 137 -5.46 19.50 -0.18
C SER A 137 -5.80 20.40 -1.37
N LEU A 138 -4.89 20.61 -2.33
CA LEU A 138 -5.21 21.32 -3.58
C LEU A 138 -6.27 20.59 -4.42
N ARG A 139 -6.53 19.31 -4.12
CA ARG A 139 -7.51 18.48 -4.81
C ARG A 139 -8.94 18.67 -4.28
N SER A 140 -9.15 18.93 -2.99
CA SER A 140 -10.49 19.20 -2.45
C SER A 140 -11.02 20.55 -2.92
N SER A 141 -10.17 21.57 -2.97
CA SER A 141 -10.54 22.92 -3.40
C SER A 141 -10.97 23.00 -4.89
N VAL A 142 -10.49 22.08 -5.74
CA VAL A 142 -10.88 22.00 -7.15
C VAL A 142 -12.21 21.25 -7.35
N GLU A 143 -12.57 20.34 -6.44
CA GLU A 143 -13.86 19.63 -6.48
C GLU A 143 -15.00 20.52 -6.01
N ASP A 144 -14.80 21.32 -4.96
CA ASP A 144 -15.78 22.28 -4.46
C ASP A 144 -16.04 23.41 -5.49
N GLY A 145 -14.99 23.90 -6.14
CA GLY A 145 -15.10 24.95 -7.17
C GLY A 145 -15.77 24.51 -8.47
N ARG A 146 -15.80 23.21 -8.79
CA ARG A 146 -16.54 22.66 -9.94
C ARG A 146 -18.02 22.44 -9.62
N ALA A 147 -18.35 22.04 -8.39
CA ALA A 147 -19.74 21.87 -7.95
C ALA A 147 -20.51 23.21 -7.94
N GLN A 148 -19.83 24.32 -7.63
CA GLN A 148 -20.44 25.67 -7.61
C GLN A 148 -20.59 26.36 -8.97
N ARG A 149 -20.00 25.82 -10.05
CA ARG A 149 -20.09 26.39 -11.41
C ARG A 149 -21.09 25.66 -12.32
N ALA A 150 -21.71 24.59 -11.83
CA ALA A 150 -22.67 23.77 -12.56
C ALA A 150 -24.12 23.93 -12.04
N ALA A 151 -24.36 24.94 -11.18
CA ALA A 151 -25.67 25.34 -10.67
C ALA A 151 -26.11 26.67 -11.27
#